data_AF-A0AAN7ZJJ5-F1
#
_entry.id   AF-A0AAN7ZJJ5-F1
#
_cell.length_a   1.000
_cell.length_b   1.000
_cell.length_c   1.000
_cell.angle_alpha   90.00
_cell.angle_beta   90.00
_cell.angle_gamma   90.00
#
_symmetry.space_group_name_H-M   'P 1'
#
loop_
_entity.id
_entity.type
_entity.pdbx_description
1 polymer ?
#
loop_
_entity_poly.entity_id
_entity_poly.type
_entity_poly.pdbx_seq_one_letter_code
_entity_poly.pdbx_strand_id
1 'polypeptide(L)'
;MASLGAGTHLGLTIVLDAQLQSYYCSSSTGVGFKVLLHNPLETPKMADFALLTAPGIEARIIIRPKIYDASFTIRGIDIKKRMCYFTNEKDLQFYRTYTELNCKLECQANYTLSLCGCVPFYLPKNRFKKICSKKQEACSNIAKEVMETPNQNGSNCNCLPACFELQFDASVTFGKLGNKFKIKEQLIKNENPDYFMENMAVLHFYFTESQFTRNTKSELYGFSEFLSNTGGLLGLFLGFGALSVVEVIYYLSLRVCCTAIRTHKKNKRKIKKKAIENNNNNNSKQIYPFAR
;
A
#
# COMPACT_ATOMS: atom_id res chain seq x y z
N MET A 1 14.99 7.23 -8.36
CA MET A 1 15.53 6.26 -9.35
C MET A 1 15.82 7.04 -10.62
N ALA A 2 16.92 6.74 -11.30
CA ALA A 2 17.28 7.38 -12.55
C ALA A 2 17.37 6.33 -13.67
N SER A 3 16.91 6.65 -14.87
CA SER A 3 17.18 5.85 -16.06
C SER A 3 18.60 6.16 -16.58
N LEU A 4 19.15 5.26 -17.41
CA LEU A 4 20.45 5.46 -18.05
C LEU A 4 20.45 6.69 -18.98
N GLY A 5 19.29 7.08 -19.48
CA GLY A 5 19.04 8.32 -20.21
C GLY A 5 17.60 8.43 -20.70
N ALA A 6 17.33 9.49 -21.46
CA ALA A 6 16.02 9.81 -22.01
C ALA A 6 16.06 9.89 -23.54
N GLY A 7 14.92 9.61 -24.18
CA GLY A 7 14.75 9.64 -25.63
C GLY A 7 14.71 8.26 -26.29
N THR A 8 14.24 8.23 -27.54
CA THR A 8 13.93 7.02 -28.31
C THR A 8 15.14 6.12 -28.57
N HIS A 9 16.33 6.70 -28.74
CA HIS A 9 17.58 5.99 -29.04
C HIS A 9 18.13 5.18 -27.85
N LEU A 10 17.72 5.50 -26.63
CA LEU A 10 18.05 4.76 -25.39
C LEU A 10 16.86 3.91 -24.91
N GLY A 11 15.80 3.86 -25.69
CA GLY A 11 14.59 3.10 -25.42
C GLY A 11 14.62 1.71 -26.05
N LEU A 12 13.48 1.03 -25.98
CA LEU A 12 13.23 -0.24 -26.63
C LEU A 12 12.48 0.01 -27.95
N THR A 13 13.02 -0.49 -29.05
CA THR A 13 12.33 -0.47 -30.35
C THR A 13 12.01 -1.89 -30.78
N ILE A 14 10.74 -2.15 -31.09
CA ILE A 14 10.26 -3.46 -31.51
C ILE A 14 9.53 -3.30 -32.84
N VAL A 15 9.84 -4.16 -33.80
CA VAL A 15 9.05 -4.31 -35.04
C VAL A 15 8.25 -5.60 -34.90
N LEU A 16 6.93 -5.49 -35.02
CA LEU A 16 5.99 -6.59 -34.88
C LEU A 16 5.33 -6.84 -36.23
N ASP A 17 5.22 -8.11 -36.62
CA ASP A 17 4.47 -8.54 -37.80
C ASP A 17 3.17 -9.21 -37.36
N ALA A 18 2.03 -8.66 -37.77
CA ALA A 18 0.72 -9.13 -37.37
C ALA A 18 0.29 -10.34 -38.20
N GLN A 19 0.88 -10.57 -39.37
CA GLN A 19 0.56 -11.71 -40.23
C GLN A 19 -0.96 -11.86 -40.43
N LEU A 20 -1.62 -10.78 -40.86
CA LEU A 20 -3.08 -10.67 -40.86
C LEU A 20 -3.78 -11.79 -41.64
N GLN A 21 -3.10 -12.34 -42.66
CA GLN A 21 -3.60 -13.49 -43.44
C GLN A 21 -3.76 -14.78 -42.62
N SER A 22 -3.04 -14.91 -41.50
CA SER A 22 -3.10 -16.07 -40.61
C SER A 22 -4.20 -15.95 -39.55
N TYR A 23 -4.95 -14.85 -39.52
CA TYR A 23 -5.99 -14.63 -38.51
C TYR A 23 -7.22 -15.50 -38.82
N TYR A 24 -7.51 -16.44 -37.93
CA TYR A 24 -8.70 -17.31 -38.03
C TYR A 24 -9.79 -16.92 -37.01
N CYS A 25 -9.40 -16.57 -35.79
CA CYS A 25 -10.30 -16.23 -34.70
C CYS A 25 -9.65 -15.21 -33.77
N SER A 26 -10.40 -14.21 -33.31
CA SER A 26 -9.89 -13.16 -32.44
C SER A 26 -10.75 -13.00 -31.18
N SER A 27 -10.10 -12.67 -30.08
CA SER A 27 -10.76 -12.29 -28.81
C SER A 27 -11.25 -10.84 -28.80
N SER A 28 -10.83 -10.02 -29.77
CA SER A 28 -11.24 -8.63 -29.95
C SER A 28 -11.71 -8.38 -31.38
N THR A 29 -12.58 -7.39 -31.55
CA THR A 29 -13.06 -6.95 -32.86
C THR A 29 -11.97 -6.25 -33.68
N GLY A 30 -10.97 -5.66 -33.04
CA GLY A 30 -9.84 -5.01 -33.70
C GLY A 30 -8.68 -5.96 -34.03
N VAL A 31 -8.00 -5.69 -35.15
CA VAL A 31 -6.74 -6.32 -35.55
C VAL A 31 -5.53 -5.53 -35.05
N GLY A 32 -4.42 -6.23 -34.82
CA GLY A 32 -3.16 -5.65 -34.33
C GLY A 32 -2.67 -6.30 -33.05
N PHE A 33 -1.98 -5.51 -32.23
CA PHE A 33 -1.24 -5.98 -31.06
C PHE A 33 -1.78 -5.40 -29.77
N LYS A 34 -1.83 -6.21 -28.72
CA LYS A 34 -2.13 -5.76 -27.36
C LYS A 34 -0.83 -5.52 -26.60
N VAL A 35 -0.64 -4.31 -26.09
CA VAL A 35 0.56 -3.88 -25.37
C VAL A 35 0.15 -3.43 -23.97
N LEU A 36 0.83 -3.93 -22.94
CA LEU A 36 0.59 -3.55 -21.55
C LEU A 36 1.92 -3.26 -20.87
N LEU A 37 2.03 -2.10 -20.23
CA LEU A 37 3.11 -1.79 -19.29
C LEU A 37 2.63 -2.18 -17.90
N HIS A 38 3.39 -3.01 -17.20
CA HIS A 38 3.03 -3.46 -15.86
C HIS A 38 4.26 -3.70 -14.99
N ASN A 39 4.05 -3.79 -13.68
CA ASN A 39 5.08 -4.14 -12.73
C ASN A 39 5.51 -5.62 -12.92
N PRO A 40 6.82 -5.93 -12.98
CA PRO A 40 7.30 -7.31 -13.14
C PRO A 40 6.91 -8.26 -12.00
N LEU A 41 6.50 -7.74 -10.84
CA LEU A 41 6.02 -8.55 -9.71
C LEU A 41 4.53 -8.91 -9.81
N GLU A 42 3.83 -8.36 -10.80
CA GLU A 42 2.39 -8.53 -10.99
C GLU A 42 2.06 -9.40 -12.20
N THR A 43 0.96 -10.15 -12.09
CA THR A 43 0.45 -10.90 -13.24
C THR A 43 -0.33 -9.97 -14.17
N PRO A 44 0.03 -9.87 -15.46
CA PRO A 44 -0.62 -8.95 -16.39
C PRO A 44 -2.03 -9.43 -16.76
N LYS A 45 -2.99 -8.50 -16.73
CA LYS A 45 -4.36 -8.73 -17.18
C LYS A 45 -4.59 -8.14 -18.58
N MET A 46 -3.95 -8.77 -19.58
CA MET A 46 -3.91 -8.29 -20.97
C MET A 46 -5.29 -8.09 -21.61
N ALA A 47 -6.29 -8.87 -21.22
CA ALA A 47 -7.63 -8.77 -21.79
C ALA A 47 -8.34 -7.45 -21.42
N ASP A 48 -8.05 -6.90 -20.24
CA ASP A 48 -8.81 -5.79 -19.68
C ASP A 48 -8.04 -4.46 -19.74
N PHE A 49 -6.71 -4.48 -19.60
CA PHE A 49 -5.91 -3.25 -19.43
C PHE A 49 -4.95 -2.97 -20.59
N ALA A 50 -4.82 -3.85 -21.58
CA ALA A 50 -3.87 -3.64 -22.67
C ALA A 50 -4.33 -2.58 -23.67
N LEU A 51 -3.38 -1.79 -24.15
CA LEU A 51 -3.54 -0.85 -25.25
C LEU A 51 -3.53 -1.62 -26.57
N LEU A 52 -4.46 -1.30 -27.47
CA LEU A 52 -4.49 -1.88 -28.81
C LEU A 52 -3.69 -1.00 -29.79
N THR A 53 -2.72 -1.60 -30.47
CA THR A 53 -1.90 -0.96 -31.51
C THR A 53 -2.25 -1.58 -32.86
N ALA A 54 -2.71 -0.76 -33.81
CA ALA A 54 -2.97 -1.22 -35.17
C ALA A 54 -1.66 -1.57 -35.92
N PRO A 55 -1.72 -2.44 -36.93
CA PRO A 55 -0.63 -2.54 -37.90
C PRO A 55 -0.62 -1.31 -38.83
N GLY A 56 0.47 -1.13 -39.58
CA GLY A 56 0.66 -0.02 -40.51
C GLY A 56 1.05 1.32 -39.89
N ILE A 57 1.35 1.33 -38.59
CA ILE A 57 1.75 2.53 -37.85
C ILE A 57 3.09 2.37 -37.15
N GLU A 58 3.78 3.51 -37.00
CA GLU A 58 4.85 3.71 -36.02
C GLU A 58 4.22 4.34 -34.79
N ALA A 59 4.24 3.65 -33.66
CA ALA A 59 3.79 4.17 -32.37
C ALA A 59 4.97 4.50 -31.46
N ARG A 60 4.90 5.67 -30.84
CA ARG A 60 5.84 6.17 -29.84
C ARG A 60 5.14 6.18 -28.49
N ILE A 61 5.61 5.31 -27.61
CA ILE A 61 5.04 5.04 -26.29
C ILE A 61 5.97 5.66 -25.26
N ILE A 62 5.53 6.79 -24.71
CA ILE A 62 6.21 7.48 -23.62
C ILE A 62 5.84 6.77 -22.32
N ILE A 63 6.85 6.27 -21.61
CA ILE A 63 6.70 5.62 -20.30
C ILE A 63 6.88 6.66 -19.19
N ARG A 64 5.92 6.75 -18.28
CA ARG A 64 5.98 7.56 -17.07
C ARG A 64 5.79 6.68 -15.84
N PRO A 65 6.87 6.34 -15.11
CA PRO A 65 6.74 5.55 -13.89
C PRO A 65 6.14 6.40 -12.77
N LYS A 66 5.16 5.83 -12.08
CA LYS A 66 4.60 6.36 -10.83
C LYS A 66 5.08 5.46 -9.69
N ILE A 67 5.86 6.05 -8.79
CA ILE A 67 6.45 5.34 -7.66
C ILE A 67 5.78 5.83 -6.39
N TYR A 68 5.13 4.92 -5.67
CA TYR A 68 4.57 5.16 -4.36
C TYR A 68 5.35 4.37 -3.34
N ASP A 69 5.80 5.03 -2.27
CA ASP A 69 6.37 4.36 -1.11
C ASP A 69 5.81 4.93 0.18
N ALA A 70 6.10 4.26 1.28
CA ALA A 70 5.71 4.69 2.60
C ALA A 70 6.90 4.64 3.55
N SER A 71 6.99 5.64 4.42
CA SER A 71 7.97 5.67 5.50
C SER A 71 7.77 4.46 6.42
N PHE A 72 8.87 3.86 6.89
CA PHE A 72 8.79 2.79 7.88
C PHE A 72 8.17 3.24 9.21
N THR A 73 8.12 4.55 9.49
CA THR A 73 7.51 5.09 10.73
C THR A 73 6.00 4.83 10.80
N ILE A 74 5.30 4.73 9.65
CA ILE A 74 3.87 4.43 9.64
C ILE A 74 3.54 2.95 9.86
N ARG A 75 4.55 2.07 9.99
CA ARG A 75 4.34 0.63 10.19
C ARG A 75 3.66 0.32 11.53
N GLY A 76 3.88 1.14 12.55
CA GLY A 76 3.19 1.04 13.83
C GLY A 76 1.72 1.48 13.80
N ILE A 77 1.26 2.10 12.70
CA ILE A 77 -0.12 2.54 12.54
C ILE A 77 -0.98 1.37 12.05
N ASP A 78 -2.16 1.21 12.66
CA ASP A 78 -3.13 0.20 12.26
C ASP A 78 -3.45 0.25 10.76
N ILE A 79 -3.55 -0.93 10.14
CA ILE A 79 -3.76 -1.12 8.69
C ILE A 79 -4.98 -0.34 8.20
N LYS A 80 -6.08 -0.28 8.99
CA LYS A 80 -7.31 0.43 8.61
C LYS A 80 -7.14 1.94 8.55
N LYS A 81 -6.16 2.51 9.28
CA LYS A 81 -5.87 3.95 9.25
C LYS A 81 -4.89 4.30 8.13
N ARG A 82 -3.87 3.47 7.91
CA ARG A 82 -2.87 3.72 6.85
C ARG A 82 -3.31 3.28 5.46
N MET A 83 -4.28 2.37 5.35
CA MET A 83 -4.92 1.93 4.10
C MET A 83 -3.95 1.31 3.08
N CYS A 84 -2.88 0.66 3.52
CA CYS A 84 -1.96 -0.10 2.66
C CYS A 84 -1.31 -1.26 3.42
N TYR A 85 -0.81 -2.28 2.71
CA TYR A 85 -0.03 -3.39 3.27
C TYR A 85 1.46 -3.28 2.93
N PHE A 86 2.33 -3.53 3.91
CA PHE A 86 3.73 -3.82 3.64
C PHE A 86 3.89 -5.28 3.19
N THR A 87 4.98 -5.57 2.47
CA THR A 87 5.23 -6.87 1.84
C THR A 87 5.09 -8.08 2.77
N ASN A 88 5.40 -7.93 4.06
CA ASN A 88 5.42 -9.03 5.03
C ASN A 88 4.19 -9.07 5.95
N GLU A 89 3.12 -8.35 5.61
CA GLU A 89 1.93 -8.25 6.48
C GLU A 89 0.76 -9.09 5.98
N LYS A 90 0.77 -9.44 4.70
CA LYS A 90 -0.25 -10.24 4.07
C LYS A 90 0.36 -11.18 3.06
N ASP A 91 0.33 -12.46 3.38
CA ASP A 91 0.81 -13.50 2.49
C ASP A 91 -0.24 -13.87 1.45
N LEU A 92 0.24 -14.19 0.24
CA LEU A 92 -0.55 -14.69 -0.88
C LEU A 92 -0.19 -16.15 -1.13
N GLN A 93 -1.13 -16.96 -1.61
CA GLN A 93 -0.92 -18.40 -1.78
C GLN A 93 -0.03 -18.73 -2.99
N PHE A 94 -0.19 -17.98 -4.07
CA PHE A 94 0.43 -18.22 -5.38
C PHE A 94 1.50 -17.19 -5.73
N TYR A 95 1.54 -16.06 -5.02
CA TYR A 95 2.48 -14.97 -5.25
C TYR A 95 3.42 -14.77 -4.06
N ARG A 96 4.70 -14.54 -4.33
CA ARG A 96 5.72 -14.29 -3.29
C ARG A 96 5.63 -12.89 -2.68
N THR A 97 5.19 -11.92 -3.47
CA THR A 97 5.11 -10.52 -3.08
C THR A 97 3.66 -10.08 -3.14
N TYR A 98 3.18 -9.49 -2.06
CA TYR A 98 1.88 -8.85 -2.03
C TYR A 98 1.83 -7.66 -3.00
N THR A 99 0.87 -7.68 -3.91
CA THR A 99 0.39 -6.49 -4.62
C THR A 99 -1.14 -6.51 -4.63
N GLU A 100 -1.75 -5.35 -4.85
CA GLU A 100 -3.21 -5.25 -4.90
C GLU A 100 -3.79 -6.13 -6.02
N LEU A 101 -3.17 -6.09 -7.20
CA LEU A 101 -3.61 -6.86 -8.36
C LEU A 101 -3.50 -8.37 -8.10
N ASN A 102 -2.37 -8.83 -7.59
CA ASN A 102 -2.16 -10.24 -7.26
C ASN A 102 -3.19 -10.73 -6.21
N CYS A 103 -3.47 -9.93 -5.18
CA CYS A 103 -4.50 -10.22 -4.19
C CYS A 103 -5.90 -10.36 -4.82
N LYS A 104 -6.26 -9.43 -5.71
CA LYS A 104 -7.54 -9.48 -6.43
C LYS A 104 -7.66 -10.71 -7.32
N LEU A 105 -6.58 -11.10 -8.01
CA LEU A 105 -6.56 -12.30 -8.85
C LEU A 105 -6.73 -13.60 -8.05
N GLU A 106 -6.09 -13.72 -6.88
CA GLU A 106 -6.33 -14.87 -5.99
C GLU A 106 -7.76 -14.87 -5.46
N CYS A 107 -8.28 -13.71 -5.08
CA CYS A 107 -9.65 -13.60 -4.60
C CYS A 107 -10.65 -14.01 -5.69
N GLN A 108 -10.44 -13.54 -6.93
CA GLN A 108 -11.25 -13.91 -8.09
C GLN A 108 -11.16 -15.42 -8.39
N ALA A 109 -9.97 -16.00 -8.30
CA ALA A 109 -9.78 -17.45 -8.49
C ALA A 109 -10.55 -18.26 -7.46
N ASN A 110 -10.47 -17.87 -6.18
CA ASN A 110 -11.17 -18.53 -5.09
C ASN A 110 -12.70 -18.37 -5.20
N TYR A 111 -13.17 -17.18 -5.56
CA TYR A 111 -14.59 -16.92 -5.78
C TYR A 111 -15.15 -17.70 -6.97
N THR A 112 -14.42 -17.74 -8.09
CA THR A 112 -14.86 -18.53 -9.26
C THR A 112 -14.88 -20.03 -8.94
N LEU A 113 -13.93 -20.50 -8.12
CA LEU A 113 -13.91 -21.88 -7.68
C LEU A 113 -15.10 -22.23 -6.77
N SER A 114 -15.49 -21.35 -5.84
CA SER A 114 -16.63 -21.60 -4.96
C SER A 114 -17.97 -21.53 -5.71
N LEU A 115 -18.12 -20.61 -6.66
CA LEU A 115 -19.35 -20.43 -7.43
C LEU A 115 -19.52 -21.47 -8.55
N CYS A 116 -18.47 -21.72 -9.33
CA CYS A 116 -18.53 -22.51 -10.56
C CYS A 116 -17.83 -23.87 -10.46
N GLY A 117 -17.11 -24.16 -9.37
CA GLY A 117 -16.36 -25.41 -9.19
C GLY A 117 -15.12 -25.55 -10.06
N CYS A 118 -14.67 -24.48 -10.70
CA CYS A 118 -13.53 -24.47 -11.62
C CYS A 118 -12.76 -23.14 -11.53
N VAL A 119 -11.52 -23.12 -12.01
CA VAL A 119 -10.72 -21.89 -12.12
C VAL A 119 -10.33 -21.66 -13.59
N PRO A 120 -10.56 -20.46 -14.15
CA PRO A 120 -10.10 -20.09 -15.47
C PRO A 120 -8.61 -20.36 -15.69
N PHE A 121 -8.22 -20.64 -16.94
CA PHE A 121 -6.84 -21.03 -17.23
C PHE A 121 -5.83 -19.92 -16.90
N TYR A 122 -6.21 -18.65 -17.08
CA TYR A 122 -5.37 -17.46 -16.87
C TYR A 122 -5.26 -17.01 -15.40
N LEU A 123 -6.06 -17.59 -14.49
CA LEU A 123 -6.02 -17.27 -13.06
C LEU A 123 -5.08 -18.21 -12.29
N PRO A 124 -4.49 -17.73 -11.18
CA PRO A 124 -3.60 -18.54 -10.35
C PRO A 124 -4.37 -19.72 -9.73
N LYS A 125 -3.76 -20.92 -9.77
CA LYS A 125 -4.35 -22.15 -9.21
C LYS A 125 -3.29 -23.20 -8.95
N ASN A 126 -3.62 -24.14 -8.05
CA ASN A 126 -2.86 -25.36 -7.86
C ASN A 126 -3.15 -26.38 -8.96
N ARG A 127 -2.20 -27.31 -9.21
CA ARG A 127 -2.32 -28.38 -10.23
C ARG A 127 -3.54 -29.28 -10.02
N PHE A 128 -4.03 -29.42 -8.79
CA PHE A 128 -5.18 -30.26 -8.45
C PHE A 128 -6.54 -29.60 -8.71
N LYS A 129 -6.58 -28.29 -9.00
CA LYS A 129 -7.83 -27.57 -9.27
C LYS A 129 -8.19 -27.68 -10.74
N LYS A 130 -9.47 -27.98 -11.02
CA LYS A 130 -9.98 -28.14 -12.39
C LYS A 130 -9.99 -26.81 -13.15
N ILE A 131 -9.55 -26.85 -14.40
CA ILE A 131 -9.67 -25.72 -15.33
C ILE A 131 -11.12 -25.62 -15.82
N CYS A 132 -11.66 -24.41 -15.90
CA CYS A 132 -13.00 -24.20 -16.45
C CYS A 132 -13.09 -24.66 -17.91
N SER A 133 -14.08 -25.50 -18.19
CA SER A 133 -14.42 -25.92 -19.56
C SER A 133 -15.28 -24.87 -20.24
N LYS A 134 -15.46 -24.97 -21.57
CA LYS A 134 -16.33 -24.07 -22.34
C LYS A 134 -17.78 -24.02 -21.81
N LYS A 135 -18.29 -25.15 -21.28
CA LYS A 135 -19.63 -25.21 -20.66
C LYS A 135 -19.77 -24.30 -19.43
N GLN A 136 -18.67 -24.05 -18.72
CA GLN A 136 -18.64 -23.24 -17.49
C GLN A 136 -18.24 -21.78 -17.76
N GLU A 137 -18.04 -21.40 -19.02
CA GLU A 137 -17.62 -20.04 -19.40
C GLU A 137 -18.64 -18.99 -18.95
N ALA A 138 -19.94 -19.24 -19.16
CA ALA A 138 -20.99 -18.33 -18.73
C ALA A 138 -20.93 -18.06 -17.20
N CYS A 139 -20.76 -19.12 -16.40
CA CYS A 139 -20.61 -18.99 -14.95
C CYS A 139 -19.34 -18.22 -14.58
N SER A 140 -18.20 -18.54 -15.21
CA SER A 140 -16.94 -17.85 -14.97
C SER A 140 -17.00 -16.36 -15.32
N ASN A 141 -17.75 -15.98 -16.36
CA ASN A 141 -17.90 -14.59 -16.75
C ASN A 141 -18.76 -13.82 -15.73
N ILE A 142 -19.84 -14.43 -15.24
CA ILE A 142 -20.63 -13.89 -14.13
C ILE A 142 -19.75 -13.73 -12.89
N ALA A 143 -18.94 -14.73 -12.55
CA ALA A 143 -18.03 -14.66 -11.41
C ALA A 143 -17.03 -13.49 -11.55
N LYS A 144 -16.48 -13.29 -12.75
CA LYS A 144 -15.59 -12.16 -13.06
C LYS A 144 -16.31 -10.82 -12.86
N GLU A 145 -17.51 -10.66 -13.43
CA GLU A 145 -18.28 -9.42 -13.36
C GLU A 145 -18.65 -9.03 -11.91
N VAL A 146 -19.07 -10.01 -11.11
CA VAL A 146 -19.39 -9.80 -9.68
C VAL A 146 -18.16 -9.34 -8.88
N MET A 147 -16.96 -9.82 -9.23
CA MET A 147 -15.72 -9.47 -8.55
C MET A 147 -15.15 -8.11 -8.99
N GLU A 148 -15.48 -7.66 -10.20
CA GLU A 148 -15.04 -6.38 -10.75
C GLU A 148 -16.00 -5.24 -10.41
N THR A 149 -17.25 -5.54 -10.05
CA THR A 149 -18.26 -4.55 -9.69
C THR A 149 -18.26 -4.26 -8.17
N PRO A 150 -18.03 -3.02 -7.74
CA PRO A 150 -17.87 -2.67 -6.31
C PRO A 150 -19.17 -2.75 -5.47
N ASN A 151 -20.33 -2.89 -6.10
CA ASN A 151 -21.64 -2.78 -5.43
C ASN A 151 -22.39 -4.12 -5.26
N GLN A 152 -21.87 -5.22 -5.80
CA GLN A 152 -22.42 -6.54 -5.57
C GLN A 152 -21.68 -7.18 -4.40
N ASN A 153 -22.37 -7.95 -3.55
CA ASN A 153 -21.84 -8.65 -2.36
C ASN A 153 -20.61 -9.57 -2.60
N GLY A 154 -20.01 -9.57 -3.80
CA GLY A 154 -18.82 -10.31 -4.19
C GLY A 154 -17.49 -9.74 -3.68
N SER A 155 -17.44 -8.51 -3.19
CA SER A 155 -16.18 -7.86 -2.81
C SER A 155 -15.81 -7.99 -1.32
N ASN A 156 -15.94 -9.16 -0.71
CA ASN A 156 -15.36 -9.38 0.64
C ASN A 156 -13.83 -9.63 0.59
N CYS A 157 -13.15 -9.10 -0.43
CA CYS A 157 -11.71 -9.20 -0.59
C CYS A 157 -11.05 -8.00 0.10
N ASN A 158 -10.43 -8.22 1.25
CA ASN A 158 -9.65 -7.18 1.95
C ASN A 158 -8.29 -6.92 1.24
N CYS A 159 -8.32 -6.56 -0.04
CA CYS A 159 -7.15 -6.22 -0.86
C CYS A 159 -6.95 -4.71 -0.86
N LEU A 160 -6.07 -4.22 0.01
CA LEU A 160 -5.62 -2.82 0.04
C LEU A 160 -4.40 -2.65 -0.88
N PRO A 161 -4.09 -1.42 -1.33
CA PRO A 161 -2.87 -1.16 -2.07
C PRO A 161 -1.61 -1.55 -1.27
N ALA A 162 -0.52 -1.85 -1.96
CA ALA A 162 0.76 -2.08 -1.32
C ALA A 162 1.36 -0.74 -0.87
N CYS A 163 2.04 -0.70 0.28
CA CYS A 163 2.73 0.52 0.72
C CYS A 163 3.97 0.84 -0.12
N PHE A 164 4.47 -0.12 -0.90
CA PHE A 164 5.44 0.08 -1.97
C PHE A 164 4.81 -0.38 -3.27
N GLU A 165 4.61 0.55 -4.21
CA GLU A 165 3.95 0.29 -5.48
C GLU A 165 4.67 0.99 -6.63
N LEU A 166 4.79 0.27 -7.75
CA LEU A 166 5.36 0.76 -8.99
C LEU A 166 4.32 0.58 -10.08
N GLN A 167 3.83 1.70 -10.61
CA GLN A 167 2.89 1.75 -11.72
C GLN A 167 3.54 2.45 -12.92
N PHE A 168 3.02 2.20 -14.12
CA PHE A 168 3.48 2.84 -15.35
C PHE A 168 2.30 3.45 -16.08
N ASP A 169 2.34 4.76 -16.30
CA ASP A 169 1.48 5.40 -17.28
C ASP A 169 2.13 5.37 -18.66
N ALA A 170 1.31 5.21 -19.68
CA ALA A 170 1.72 5.34 -21.07
C ALA A 170 1.03 6.55 -21.73
N SER A 171 1.79 7.33 -22.48
CA SER A 171 1.23 8.27 -23.46
C SER A 171 1.66 7.83 -24.85
N VAL A 172 0.69 7.57 -25.73
CA VAL A 172 0.93 7.01 -27.05
C VAL A 172 0.71 8.08 -28.11
N THR A 173 1.69 8.25 -28.98
CA THR A 173 1.54 9.00 -30.24
C THR A 173 1.81 8.06 -31.40
N PHE A 174 1.15 8.28 -32.54
CA PHE A 174 1.24 7.39 -33.69
C PHE A 174 1.40 8.17 -34.99
N GLY A 175 2.14 7.59 -35.92
CA GLY A 175 2.30 8.06 -37.29
C GLY A 175 2.11 6.90 -38.27
N LYS A 176 1.64 7.21 -39.49
CA LYS A 176 1.49 6.20 -40.54
C LYS A 176 2.87 5.79 -41.07
N LEU A 177 3.07 4.49 -41.29
CA LEU A 177 4.29 4.00 -41.94
C LEU A 177 4.33 4.48 -43.40
N GLY A 178 5.47 5.01 -43.82
CA GLY A 178 5.70 5.51 -45.17
C GLY A 178 6.52 4.55 -46.01
N ASN A 179 6.21 4.46 -47.31
CA ASN A 179 6.89 3.60 -48.29
C ASN A 179 8.26 4.11 -48.78
N LYS A 180 8.61 5.37 -48.53
CA LYS A 180 9.81 6.02 -49.09
C LYS A 180 11.03 6.07 -48.16
N PHE A 181 10.88 5.65 -46.91
CA PHE A 181 11.96 5.71 -45.95
C PHE A 181 12.73 4.38 -45.97
N LYS A 182 14.07 4.45 -46.02
CA LYS A 182 14.95 3.26 -45.94
C LYS A 182 14.77 2.62 -44.56
N ILE A 183 13.76 1.78 -44.42
CA ILE A 183 13.65 0.84 -43.32
C ILE A 183 14.89 -0.04 -43.44
N LYS A 184 15.65 -0.21 -42.34
CA LYS A 184 16.86 -1.03 -42.36
C LYS A 184 16.48 -2.40 -42.94
N GLU A 185 17.18 -2.81 -43.99
CA GLU A 185 16.98 -4.07 -44.73
C GLU A 185 16.99 -5.31 -43.82
N GLN A 186 17.61 -5.20 -42.64
CA GLN A 186 17.63 -6.25 -41.62
C GLN A 186 16.28 -6.46 -40.90
N LEU A 187 15.36 -5.49 -40.94
CA LEU A 187 14.06 -5.53 -40.27
C LEU A 187 12.93 -6.00 -41.21
N ILE A 188 13.10 -5.81 -42.52
CA ILE A 188 12.20 -6.33 -43.55
C ILE A 188 12.86 -7.60 -44.07
N LYS A 189 12.39 -8.78 -43.69
CA LYS A 189 12.90 -10.06 -44.20
C LYS A 189 12.56 -10.25 -45.70
N ASN A 190 13.07 -9.39 -46.58
CA ASN A 190 12.79 -9.39 -48.03
C ASN A 190 11.29 -9.32 -48.41
N GLU A 191 10.42 -8.84 -47.52
CA GLU A 191 8.98 -8.69 -47.78
C GLU A 191 8.66 -7.42 -48.58
N ASN A 192 7.56 -7.46 -49.34
CA ASN A 192 7.11 -6.36 -50.18
C ASN A 192 6.80 -5.10 -49.32
N PRO A 193 7.15 -3.87 -49.74
CA PRO A 193 6.82 -2.64 -49.00
C PRO A 193 5.34 -2.50 -48.65
N ASP A 194 4.44 -2.99 -49.50
CA ASP A 194 3.00 -2.96 -49.23
C ASP A 194 2.63 -3.89 -48.06
N TYR A 195 3.24 -5.09 -47.99
CA TYR A 195 3.04 -6.02 -46.86
C TYR A 195 3.48 -5.38 -45.55
N PHE A 196 4.64 -4.69 -45.56
CA PHE A 196 5.15 -3.97 -44.40
C PHE A 196 4.15 -2.92 -43.88
N MET A 197 3.56 -2.14 -44.79
CA MET A 197 2.60 -1.09 -44.44
C MET A 197 1.25 -1.62 -43.96
N GLU A 198 0.88 -2.85 -44.28
CA GLU A 198 -0.41 -3.43 -43.88
C GLU A 198 -0.32 -4.33 -42.66
N ASN A 199 0.81 -5.04 -42.48
CA ASN A 199 0.95 -6.08 -41.47
C ASN A 199 1.89 -5.70 -40.33
N MET A 200 2.85 -4.80 -40.54
CA MET A 200 3.84 -4.49 -39.52
C MET A 200 3.48 -3.27 -38.68
N ALA A 201 3.84 -3.30 -37.39
CA ALA A 201 3.82 -2.14 -36.51
C ALA A 201 5.20 -1.92 -35.90
N VAL A 202 5.62 -0.66 -35.83
CA VAL A 202 6.87 -0.28 -35.17
C VAL A 202 6.53 0.40 -33.84
N LEU A 203 7.04 -0.15 -32.74
CA LEU A 203 6.80 0.36 -31.39
C LEU A 203 8.10 0.88 -30.79
N HIS A 204 8.11 2.15 -30.38
CA HIS A 204 9.22 2.77 -29.65
C HIS A 204 8.80 3.08 -28.22
N PHE A 205 9.41 2.42 -27.25
CA PHE A 205 9.20 2.64 -25.83
C PHE A 205 10.36 3.43 -25.25
N TYR A 206 10.09 4.58 -24.63
CA TYR A 206 11.16 5.41 -24.07
C TYR A 206 10.67 6.29 -22.92
N PHE A 207 11.64 6.74 -22.12
CA PHE A 207 11.42 7.75 -21.09
C PHE A 207 11.70 9.14 -21.65
N THR A 208 10.87 10.13 -21.30
CA THR A 208 11.09 11.54 -21.64
C THR A 208 12.07 12.22 -20.69
N GLU A 209 12.16 11.71 -19.47
CA GLU A 209 12.97 12.25 -18.39
C GLU A 209 13.86 11.14 -17.84
N SER A 210 15.06 11.51 -17.37
CA SER A 210 16.00 10.56 -16.76
C SER A 210 15.81 10.42 -15.25
N GLN A 211 15.03 11.31 -14.64
CA GLN A 211 14.75 11.31 -13.21
C GLN A 211 13.24 11.26 -13.00
N PHE A 212 12.81 10.54 -11.97
CA PHE A 212 11.39 10.36 -11.67
C PHE A 212 11.09 10.71 -10.23
N THR A 213 9.98 11.41 -10.03
CA THR A 213 9.46 11.75 -8.71
C THR A 213 8.86 10.51 -8.03
N ARG A 214 9.11 10.42 -6.73
CA ARG A 214 8.56 9.38 -5.86
C ARG A 214 7.62 10.03 -4.86
N ASN A 215 6.45 9.46 -4.69
CA ASN A 215 5.44 9.91 -3.74
C ASN A 215 5.55 9.08 -2.46
N THR A 216 6.10 9.69 -1.41
CA THR A 216 6.28 9.03 -0.11
C THR A 216 5.19 9.40 0.86
N LYS A 217 4.51 8.39 1.43
CA LYS A 217 3.55 8.56 2.51
C LYS A 217 4.25 8.50 3.87
N SER A 218 4.18 9.57 4.64
CA SER A 218 4.73 9.65 6.00
C SER A 218 3.63 9.94 7.02
N GLU A 219 3.98 9.86 8.30
CA GLU A 219 3.14 10.39 9.37
C GLU A 219 3.00 11.92 9.23
N LEU A 220 1.80 12.45 9.52
CA LEU A 220 1.52 13.88 9.41
C LEU A 220 2.03 14.67 10.62
N TYR A 221 1.97 14.07 11.82
CA TYR A 221 2.47 14.65 13.06
C TYR A 221 3.16 13.57 13.89
N GLY A 222 4.47 13.71 14.08
CA GLY A 222 5.22 12.90 15.04
C GLY A 222 5.01 13.37 16.48
N PHE A 223 5.39 12.56 17.47
CA PHE A 223 5.32 12.94 18.89
C PHE A 223 6.14 14.20 19.21
N SER A 224 7.32 14.34 18.58
CA SER A 224 8.19 15.50 18.73
C SER A 224 7.53 16.78 18.22
N GLU A 225 6.88 16.72 17.06
CA GLU A 225 6.22 17.87 16.44
C GLU A 225 4.96 18.27 17.19
N PHE A 226 4.18 17.29 17.68
CA PHE A 226 3.07 17.52 18.58
C PHE A 226 3.52 18.27 19.85
N LEU A 227 4.61 17.82 20.47
CA LEU A 227 5.15 18.44 21.68
C LEU A 227 5.72 19.84 21.39
N SER A 228 6.38 20.01 20.24
CA SER A 228 6.92 21.30 19.81
C SER A 228 5.80 22.32 19.56
N ASN A 229 4.74 21.94 18.84
CA ASN A 229 3.62 22.83 18.55
C ASN A 229 2.84 23.20 19.82
N THR A 230 2.59 22.23 20.69
CA THR A 230 1.91 22.47 21.97
C THR A 230 2.77 23.31 22.91
N GLY A 231 4.07 22.99 23.03
CA GLY A 231 5.01 23.73 23.85
C GLY A 231 5.23 25.16 23.35
N GLY A 232 5.28 25.36 22.03
CA GLY A 232 5.34 26.69 21.42
C GLY A 232 4.11 27.55 21.73
N LEU A 233 2.91 26.97 21.64
CA LEU A 233 1.65 27.66 21.98
C LEU A 233 1.59 28.00 23.48
N LEU A 234 1.90 27.06 24.36
CA LEU A 234 1.91 27.29 25.82
C LEU A 234 2.99 28.31 26.23
N GLY A 235 4.16 28.26 25.61
CA GLY A 235 5.24 29.21 25.85
C GLY A 235 4.89 30.63 25.41
N LEU A 236 4.23 30.77 24.25
CA LEU A 236 3.83 32.08 23.72
C LEU A 236 2.69 32.72 24.51
N PHE A 237 1.62 31.97 24.80
CA PHE A 237 0.42 32.53 25.42
C PHE A 237 0.48 32.59 26.94
N LEU A 238 1.13 31.62 27.59
CA LEU A 238 1.15 31.52 29.05
C LEU A 238 2.53 31.83 29.66
N GLY A 239 3.58 31.94 28.84
CA GLY A 239 4.96 31.96 29.35
C GLY A 239 5.34 30.65 30.07
N PHE A 240 4.56 29.60 29.86
CA PHE A 240 4.69 28.33 30.57
C PHE A 240 5.69 27.43 29.84
N GLY A 241 6.84 27.19 30.48
CA GLY A 241 7.91 26.37 29.92
C GLY A 241 8.14 25.07 30.68
N ALA A 242 9.09 24.27 30.18
CA ALA A 242 9.50 23.03 30.85
C ALA A 242 9.99 23.28 32.30
N LEU A 243 10.65 24.41 32.55
CA LEU A 243 11.08 24.80 33.89
C LEU A 243 9.89 25.03 34.84
N SER A 244 8.81 25.64 34.34
CA SER A 244 7.57 25.84 35.11
C SER A 244 6.91 24.52 35.50
N VAL A 245 6.95 23.50 34.61
CA VAL A 245 6.47 22.14 34.93
C VAL A 245 7.28 21.52 36.06
N VAL A 246 8.62 21.60 35.99
CA VAL A 246 9.51 21.06 37.03
C VAL A 246 9.26 21.75 38.37
N GLU A 247 9.06 23.07 38.38
CA GLU A 247 8.75 23.84 39.59
C GLU A 247 7.41 23.42 40.22
N VAL A 248 6.38 23.20 39.40
CA VAL A 248 5.07 22.68 39.86
C VAL A 248 5.21 21.28 40.47
N ILE A 249 5.96 20.38 39.82
CA ILE A 249 6.20 19.02 40.34
C ILE A 249 6.97 19.08 41.66
N TYR A 250 7.99 19.92 41.76
CA TYR A 250 8.77 20.14 42.98
C TYR A 250 7.87 20.65 44.12
N TYR A 251 7.03 21.66 43.86
CA TYR A 251 6.14 22.20 44.88
C TYR A 251 5.09 21.18 45.31
N LEU A 252 4.49 20.44 44.38
CA LEU A 252 3.51 19.39 44.67
C LEU A 252 4.11 18.26 45.51
N SER A 253 5.27 17.74 45.13
CA SER A 253 5.97 16.67 45.86
C SER A 253 6.38 17.12 47.27
N LEU A 254 6.90 18.34 47.43
CA LEU A 254 7.20 18.92 48.74
C LEU A 254 5.94 19.03 49.61
N ARG A 255 4.83 19.51 49.03
CA ARG A 255 3.56 19.70 49.75
C ARG A 255 2.94 18.37 50.20
N VAL A 256 2.96 17.35 49.34
CA VAL A 256 2.50 15.99 49.68
C VAL A 256 3.36 15.40 50.78
N CYS A 257 4.69 15.49 50.67
CA CYS A 257 5.61 14.96 51.68
C CYS A 257 5.45 15.67 53.03
N CYS A 258 5.37 17.01 53.05
CA CYS A 258 5.12 17.77 54.27
C CYS A 258 3.76 17.46 54.89
N THR A 259 2.72 17.22 54.08
CA THR A 259 1.39 16.87 54.56
C THR A 259 1.37 15.45 55.13
N ALA A 260 2.04 14.49 54.49
CA ALA A 260 2.23 13.13 55.01
C ALA A 260 2.98 13.15 56.36
N ILE A 261 4.07 13.92 56.47
CA ILE A 261 4.84 14.07 57.71
C ILE A 261 4.02 14.75 58.81
N ARG A 262 3.25 15.80 58.50
CA ARG A 262 2.36 16.47 59.47
C ARG A 262 1.25 15.55 59.95
N THR A 263 0.70 14.72 59.07
CA THR A 263 -0.33 13.73 59.41
C THR A 263 0.23 12.62 60.30
N HIS A 264 1.43 12.12 59.99
CA HIS A 264 2.15 11.17 60.84
C HIS A 264 2.47 11.77 62.23
N LYS A 265 2.95 13.02 62.31
CA LYS A 265 3.19 13.70 63.60
C LYS A 265 1.90 13.90 64.40
N LYS A 266 0.77 14.24 63.75
CA LYS A 266 -0.55 14.34 64.41
C LYS A 266 -1.02 12.98 64.94
N ASN A 267 -0.89 11.90 64.17
CA ASN A 267 -1.24 10.55 64.63
C ASN A 267 -0.33 10.09 65.77
N LYS A 268 0.99 10.33 65.69
CA LYS A 268 1.92 10.00 66.79
C LYS A 268 1.60 10.78 68.07
N ARG A 269 1.21 12.07 67.96
CA ARG A 269 0.74 12.88 69.10
C ARG A 269 -0.60 12.40 69.67
N LYS A 270 -1.55 11.97 68.82
CA LYS A 270 -2.82 11.36 69.28
C LYS A 270 -2.60 10.03 70.01
N ILE A 271 -1.71 9.18 69.51
CA ILE A 271 -1.33 7.91 70.16
C ILE A 271 -0.65 8.19 71.51
N LYS A 272 0.27 9.16 71.59
CA LYS A 272 0.91 9.56 72.85
C LYS A 272 -0.08 10.13 73.88
N LYS A 273 -1.06 10.94 73.45
CA LYS A 273 -2.13 11.43 74.34
C LYS A 273 -3.00 10.30 74.88
N LYS A 274 -3.43 9.35 74.04
CA LYS A 274 -4.18 8.17 74.48
C LYS A 274 -3.40 7.30 75.48
N ALA A 275 -2.08 7.17 75.28
CA ALA A 275 -1.22 6.46 76.22
C ALA A 275 -1.11 7.16 77.59
N ILE A 276 -1.06 8.50 77.60
CA ILE A 276 -1.03 9.29 78.84
C ILE A 276 -2.38 9.26 79.57
N GLU A 277 -3.51 9.35 78.85
CA GLU A 277 -4.85 9.18 79.44
C GLU A 277 -5.05 7.79 80.06
N ASN A 278 -4.59 6.72 79.39
CA ASN A 278 -4.64 5.37 79.94
C ASN A 278 -3.75 5.21 81.20
N ASN A 279 -2.59 5.87 81.25
CA ASN A 279 -1.74 5.82 82.45
C ASN A 279 -2.36 6.56 83.64
N ASN A 280 -3.01 7.70 83.41
CA ASN A 280 -3.72 8.41 84.47
C ASN A 280 -4.93 7.62 85.01
N ASN A 281 -5.63 6.87 84.15
CA ASN A 281 -6.69 5.94 84.59
C ASN A 281 -6.19 4.71 85.35
N ASN A 282 -4.92 4.31 85.16
CA ASN A 282 -4.32 3.24 85.95
C ASN A 282 -3.81 3.74 87.32
N ASN A 283 -3.28 4.96 87.38
CA ASN A 283 -2.83 5.56 88.65
C ASN A 283 -3.98 5.93 89.60
N SER A 284 -5.20 6.19 89.09
CA SER A 284 -6.39 6.39 89.94
C SER A 284 -6.95 5.10 90.54
N LYS A 285 -6.40 3.93 90.22
CA LYS A 285 -6.79 2.62 90.80
C LYS A 285 -5.85 2.08 91.88
N GLN A 286 -4.83 2.82 92.30
CA GLN A 286 -3.98 2.44 93.43
C GLN A 286 -4.49 3.06 94.73
N ILE A 287 -5.42 2.36 95.37
CA ILE A 287 -5.92 2.63 96.73
C ILE A 287 -5.00 1.90 97.72
N TYR A 288 -4.40 2.64 98.65
CA TYR A 288 -3.60 2.10 99.76
C TYR A 288 -4.50 1.45 100.83
N PRO A 289 -4.16 0.27 101.40
CA PRO A 289 -4.83 -0.25 102.57
C PRO A 289 -3.99 0.05 103.83
N PHE A 290 -4.50 0.90 104.72
CA PHE A 290 -4.16 0.86 106.14
C PHE A 290 -5.44 1.04 106.95
N ALA A 291 -5.88 -0.03 107.59
CA ALA A 291 -6.80 0.00 108.72
C ALA A 291 -6.61 -1.29 109.56
N ARG A 292 -5.64 -1.27 110.48
CA ARG A 292 -5.91 -1.44 111.92
C ARG A 292 -4.66 -1.12 112.73
#